data_AF-A0A2G9PJY2-F1
#
_entry.id   AF-A0A2G9PJY2-F1
#
_cell.length_a   1.000
_cell.length_b   1.000
_cell.length_c   1.000
_cell.angle_alpha   90.00
_cell.angle_beta   90.00
_cell.angle_gamma   90.00
#
_symmetry.space_group_name_H-M   'P 1'
#
loop_
_entity.id
_entity.type
_entity.pdbx_description
1 polymer ?
#
loop_
_entity_poly.entity_id
_entity_poly.type
_entity_poly.pdbx_seq_one_letter_code
_entity_poly.pdbx_strand_id
1 'polypeptide(L)'
;MRSGQLSVEFVFIIVFICSVTTIFIILIGNKIADLERDKEYLLLKEAAAMAQAEVDTAAITCAGYARDFILPERIGNAEYNITREANSFVFSTANFVVLFKIYNVSGMLLPGNNSIKNIGGGVHIN
;
A
#
# COMPACT_ATOMS: atom_id res chain seq x y z
N MET A 1 -2.33 -62.97 0.94
CA MET A 1 -2.72 -62.10 2.07
C MET A 1 -1.66 -61.03 2.40
N ARG A 2 -0.36 -61.36 2.46
CA ARG A 2 0.74 -60.38 2.69
C ARG A 2 0.79 -59.19 1.72
N SER A 3 0.50 -59.42 0.44
CA SER A 3 0.57 -58.39 -0.61
C SER A 3 -0.52 -57.32 -0.49
N GLY A 4 -1.74 -57.68 -0.08
CA GLY A 4 -2.82 -56.72 0.13
C GLY A 4 -2.58 -55.79 1.33
N GLN A 5 -1.96 -56.31 2.39
CA GLN A 5 -1.59 -55.52 3.58
C GLN A 5 -0.55 -54.45 3.25
N LEU A 6 0.48 -54.80 2.46
CA LEU A 6 1.48 -53.85 1.96
C LEU A 6 0.87 -52.75 1.08
N SER A 7 -0.07 -53.09 0.20
CA SER A 7 -0.76 -52.11 -0.63
C SER A 7 -1.59 -51.13 0.21
N VAL A 8 -2.29 -51.62 1.24
CA VAL A 8 -3.09 -50.77 2.14
C VAL A 8 -2.21 -49.82 2.95
N GLU A 9 -1.09 -50.31 3.48
CA GLU A 9 -0.12 -49.48 4.22
C GLU A 9 0.47 -48.38 3.32
N PHE A 10 0.76 -48.70 2.06
CA PHE A 10 1.22 -47.73 1.08
C PHE A 10 0.16 -46.65 0.78
N VAL A 11 -1.13 -47.02 0.66
CA VAL A 11 -2.22 -46.04 0.50
C VAL A 11 -2.29 -45.10 1.70
N PHE A 12 -2.17 -45.62 2.93
CA PHE A 12 -2.18 -44.78 4.13
C PHE A 12 -1.02 -43.76 4.14
N ILE A 13 0.18 -44.18 3.72
CA ILE A 13 1.34 -43.29 3.60
C ILE A 13 1.06 -42.18 2.58
N ILE A 14 0.51 -42.51 1.42
CA ILE A 14 0.17 -41.51 0.39
C ILE A 14 -0.86 -40.52 0.92
N VAL A 15 -1.94 -41.01 1.54
CA VAL A 15 -3.00 -40.14 2.10
C VAL A 15 -2.41 -39.22 3.16
N PHE A 16 -1.52 -39.73 4.01
CA PHE A 16 -0.82 -38.91 5.01
C PHE A 16 0.07 -37.84 4.38
N ILE A 17 0.85 -38.18 3.34
CA ILE A 17 1.67 -37.20 2.64
C ILE A 17 0.78 -36.14 1.98
N CYS A 18 -0.27 -36.55 1.27
CA CYS A 18 -1.20 -35.63 0.62
C CYS A 18 -1.90 -34.70 1.62
N SER A 19 -2.30 -35.20 2.79
CA SER A 19 -2.95 -34.37 3.81
C SER A 19 -1.99 -33.34 4.38
N VAL A 20 -0.76 -33.74 4.70
CA VAL A 20 0.30 -32.83 5.16
C VAL A 20 0.59 -31.77 4.09
N THR A 21 0.78 -32.17 2.83
CA THR A 21 1.02 -31.22 1.73
C THR A 21 -0.14 -30.24 1.55
N THR A 22 -1.39 -30.71 1.64
CA THR A 22 -2.57 -29.85 1.52
C THR A 22 -2.62 -28.80 2.63
N ILE A 23 -2.34 -29.20 3.87
CA ILE A 23 -2.27 -28.29 5.02
C ILE A 23 -1.19 -27.23 4.78
N PHE A 24 0.00 -27.64 4.31
CA PHE A 24 1.08 -26.69 4.01
C PHE A 24 0.70 -25.70 2.90
N ILE A 25 0.06 -26.16 1.82
CA ILE A 25 -0.39 -25.27 0.73
C ILE A 25 -1.36 -24.21 1.26
N ILE A 26 -2.32 -24.62 2.10
CA ILE A 26 -3.29 -23.67 2.69
C ILE A 26 -2.58 -22.64 3.57
N LEU A 27 -1.67 -23.09 4.44
CA LEU A 27 -0.92 -22.18 5.32
C LEU A 27 -0.06 -21.18 4.54
N ILE A 28 0.61 -21.64 3.48
CA ILE A 28 1.39 -20.78 2.59
C ILE A 28 0.48 -19.77 1.87
N GLY A 29 -0.66 -20.23 1.35
CA GLY A 29 -1.62 -19.36 0.68
C GLY A 29 -2.11 -18.22 1.58
N ASN A 30 -2.50 -18.55 2.82
CA ASN A 30 -2.91 -17.54 3.80
C ASN A 30 -1.77 -16.55 4.11
N LYS A 31 -0.54 -17.06 4.28
CA LYS A 31 0.61 -16.21 4.57
C LYS A 31 0.94 -15.25 3.42
N ILE A 32 0.80 -15.70 2.18
CA ILE A 32 1.00 -14.85 1.00
C ILE A 32 -0.06 -13.75 0.95
N ALA A 33 -1.32 -14.08 1.21
CA ALA A 33 -2.41 -13.10 1.24
C ALA A 33 -2.19 -12.03 2.33
N ASP A 34 -1.76 -12.44 3.52
CA ASP A 34 -1.42 -11.50 4.60
C ASP A 34 -0.26 -10.58 4.21
N LEU A 35 0.81 -11.15 3.63
CA LEU A 35 1.95 -10.37 3.14
C LEU A 35 1.57 -9.36 2.06
N GLU A 36 0.63 -9.70 1.18
CA GLU A 36 0.14 -8.78 0.15
C GLU A 36 -0.65 -7.63 0.76
N ARG A 37 -1.48 -7.88 1.77
CA ARG A 37 -2.20 -6.82 2.52
C ARG A 37 -1.25 -5.91 3.30
N ASP A 38 -0.25 -6.48 3.98
CA ASP A 38 0.76 -5.69 4.70
C ASP A 38 1.55 -4.81 3.73
N LYS A 39 1.91 -5.36 2.56
CA LYS A 39 2.60 -4.62 1.50
C LYS A 39 1.74 -3.48 0.95
N GLU A 40 0.44 -3.71 0.72
CA GLU A 40 -0.49 -2.66 0.28
C GLU A 40 -0.52 -1.49 1.27
N TYR A 41 -0.67 -1.78 2.56
CA TYR A 41 -0.66 -0.75 3.61
C TYR A 41 0.66 0.02 3.67
N LEU A 42 1.80 -0.67 3.60
CA LEU A 42 3.12 -0.03 3.63
C LEU A 42 3.35 0.89 2.44
N LEU A 43 2.97 0.47 1.24
CA LEU A 43 3.10 1.28 0.03
C LEU A 43 2.18 2.51 0.07
N LEU A 44 0.94 2.34 0.55
CA LEU A 44 0.00 3.47 0.74
C LEU A 44 0.57 4.50 1.72
N LYS A 45 1.14 4.01 2.84
CA LYS A 45 1.77 4.84 3.86
C LYS A 45 3.01 5.54 3.31
N GLU A 46 3.82 4.89 2.50
CA GLU A 46 5.00 5.48 1.88
C GLU A 46 4.62 6.59 0.89
N ALA A 47 3.60 6.36 0.05
CA ALA A 47 3.07 7.39 -0.84
C ALA A 47 2.54 8.61 -0.07
N ALA A 48 1.79 8.39 1.01
CA ALA A 48 1.32 9.46 1.88
C ALA A 48 2.47 10.20 2.57
N ALA A 49 3.49 9.48 3.05
CA ALA A 49 4.66 10.06 3.70
C ALA A 49 5.51 10.88 2.72
N MET A 50 5.66 10.43 1.48
CA MET A 50 6.32 11.19 0.41
C MET A 50 5.57 12.49 0.13
N ALA A 51 4.25 12.43 -0.05
CA ALA A 51 3.43 13.63 -0.25
C ALA A 51 3.54 14.58 0.95
N GLN A 52 3.48 14.07 2.17
CA GLN A 52 3.64 14.88 3.38
C GLN A 52 5.02 15.55 3.43
N ALA A 53 6.09 14.81 3.14
CA ALA A 53 7.44 15.35 3.15
C ALA A 53 7.62 16.49 2.14
N GLU A 54 7.05 16.37 0.93
CA GLU A 54 7.09 17.45 -0.06
C GLU A 54 6.29 18.67 0.38
N VAL A 55 5.11 18.46 0.96
CA VAL A 55 4.27 19.54 1.54
C VAL A 55 5.01 20.27 2.66
N ASP A 56 5.58 19.51 3.60
CA ASP A 56 6.33 20.06 4.72
C ASP A 56 7.58 20.81 4.23
N THR A 57 8.28 20.27 3.23
CA THR A 57 9.43 20.93 2.60
C THR A 57 9.02 22.25 1.95
N ALA A 58 7.92 22.27 1.19
CA ALA A 58 7.42 23.49 0.58
C ALA A 58 6.99 24.51 1.62
N ALA A 59 6.42 24.08 2.75
CA ALA A 59 5.98 24.95 3.84
C ALA A 59 7.16 25.58 4.60
N ILE A 60 8.24 24.82 4.82
CA ILE A 60 9.44 25.29 5.53
C ILE A 60 10.31 26.18 4.62
N THR A 61 10.34 25.91 3.32
CA THR A 61 11.17 26.65 2.37
C THR A 61 10.61 28.05 2.12
N CYS A 62 11.49 29.05 1.96
CA CYS A 62 11.09 30.42 1.63
C CYS A 62 10.29 30.50 0.30
N ALA A 63 9.54 31.58 0.15
CA ALA A 63 8.75 31.86 -1.04
C ALA A 63 9.60 31.72 -2.33
N GLY A 64 9.04 31.02 -3.34
CA GLY A 64 9.73 30.70 -4.58
C GLY A 64 10.14 29.23 -4.73
N TYR A 65 9.93 28.38 -3.71
CA TYR A 65 10.05 26.92 -3.88
C TYR A 65 9.04 26.43 -4.91
N ALA A 66 9.52 25.68 -5.91
CA ALA A 66 8.70 25.02 -6.90
C ALA A 66 9.35 23.69 -7.28
N ARG A 67 8.58 22.61 -7.28
CA ARG A 67 9.07 21.28 -7.63
C ARG A 67 7.96 20.40 -8.18
N ASP A 68 8.32 19.56 -9.15
CA ASP A 68 7.48 18.46 -9.61
C ASP A 68 7.87 17.15 -8.92
N PHE A 69 6.89 16.38 -8.49
CA PHE A 69 7.07 15.07 -7.89
C PHE A 69 6.00 14.11 -8.39
N ILE A 70 6.29 12.81 -8.31
CA ILE A 70 5.43 11.77 -8.85
C ILE A 70 5.03 10.86 -7.71
N LEU A 71 3.72 10.75 -7.48
CA LEU A 71 3.14 9.71 -6.65
C LEU A 71 2.89 8.47 -7.51
N PRO A 72 2.98 7.25 -6.95
CA PRO A 72 2.66 6.03 -7.68
C PRO A 72 1.26 6.14 -8.29
N GLU A 73 1.03 5.67 -9.52
CA GLU A 73 -0.34 5.66 -10.08
C GLU A 73 -1.22 4.59 -9.41
N ARG A 74 -0.58 3.57 -8.83
CA ARG A 74 -1.22 2.45 -8.12
C ARG A 74 -0.40 2.05 -6.91
N ILE A 75 -1.06 1.50 -5.91
CA ILE A 75 -0.44 0.97 -4.69
C ILE A 75 -0.35 -0.54 -4.83
N GLY A 76 0.80 -1.04 -5.30
CA GLY A 76 0.94 -2.44 -5.69
C GLY A 76 -0.02 -2.77 -6.84
N ASN A 77 -0.96 -3.69 -6.59
CA ASN A 77 -2.01 -4.05 -7.55
C ASN A 77 -3.32 -3.28 -7.33
N ALA A 78 -3.43 -2.49 -6.26
CA ALA A 78 -4.65 -1.78 -5.90
C ALA A 78 -4.72 -0.38 -6.52
N GLU A 79 -5.93 0.02 -6.90
CA GLU A 79 -6.26 1.42 -7.15
C GLU A 79 -6.41 2.15 -5.82
N TYR A 80 -6.02 3.42 -5.80
CA TYR A 80 -6.14 4.26 -4.63
C TYR A 80 -6.62 5.64 -5.03
N ASN A 81 -7.26 6.33 -4.09
CA ASN A 81 -7.77 7.67 -4.26
C ASN A 81 -7.11 8.61 -3.25
N ILE A 82 -6.98 9.88 -3.63
CA ILE A 82 -6.54 10.95 -2.74
C ILE A 82 -7.65 11.98 -2.67
N THR A 83 -8.23 12.14 -1.49
CA THR A 83 -9.23 13.18 -1.23
C THR A 83 -8.67 14.22 -0.29
N ARG A 84 -9.15 15.45 -0.46
CA ARG A 84 -8.84 16.55 0.43
C ARG A 84 -10.00 16.78 1.38
N GLU A 85 -9.71 16.75 2.67
CA GLU A 85 -10.56 17.26 3.73
C GLU A 85 -10.01 18.61 4.22
N ALA A 86 -10.78 19.32 5.05
CA ALA A 86 -10.50 20.70 5.44
C ALA A 86 -9.03 20.96 5.83
N ASN A 87 -8.44 20.08 6.64
CA ASN A 87 -7.06 20.19 7.13
C ASN A 87 -6.26 18.89 6.95
N SER A 88 -6.64 18.04 6.00
CA SER A 88 -5.93 16.77 5.75
C SER A 88 -6.05 16.30 4.32
N PHE A 89 -5.03 15.58 3.86
CA PHE A 89 -5.16 14.69 2.71
C PHE A 89 -5.42 13.27 3.21
N VAL A 90 -6.37 12.60 2.56
CA VAL A 90 -6.79 11.24 2.87
C VAL A 90 -6.48 10.37 1.66
N PHE A 91 -5.61 9.39 1.87
CA PHE A 91 -5.20 8.37 0.92
C PHE A 91 -5.98 7.11 1.25
N SER A 92 -6.76 6.59 0.30
CA SER A 92 -7.59 5.42 0.53
C SER A 92 -7.48 4.40 -0.58
N THR A 93 -7.39 3.13 -0.20
CA THR A 93 -7.64 1.97 -1.05
C THR A 93 -8.95 1.32 -0.63
N ALA A 94 -9.32 0.19 -1.26
CA ALA A 94 -10.47 -0.60 -0.82
C ALA A 94 -10.32 -1.15 0.61
N ASN A 95 -9.07 -1.35 1.06
CA ASN A 95 -8.76 -2.03 2.33
C ASN A 95 -8.24 -1.08 3.42
N PHE A 96 -7.57 0.01 3.04
CA PHE A 96 -6.81 0.84 3.96
C PHE A 96 -7.06 2.33 3.75
N VAL A 97 -6.91 3.09 4.83
CA VAL A 97 -6.97 4.55 4.82
C VAL A 97 -5.79 5.10 5.60
N VAL A 98 -5.08 6.05 5.02
CA VAL A 98 -3.98 6.79 5.63
C VAL A 98 -4.26 8.27 5.45
N LEU A 99 -4.12 9.06 6.50
CA LEU A 99 -4.28 10.51 6.43
C LEU A 99 -3.09 11.21 7.05
N PHE A 100 -2.78 12.39 6.52
CA PHE A 100 -1.88 13.33 7.19
C PHE A 100 -2.48 14.73 7.19
N LYS A 101 -2.12 15.49 8.22
CA LYS A 101 -2.62 16.86 8.41
C LYS A 101 -1.82 17.83 7.57
N ILE A 102 -2.52 18.82 7.03
CA ILE A 102 -1.95 19.90 6.25
C ILE A 102 -2.41 21.24 6.82
N TYR A 103 -1.55 22.25 6.73
CA TYR A 103 -1.83 23.61 7.16
C TYR A 103 -1.46 24.58 6.03
N ASN A 104 -2.36 25.51 5.70
CA ASN A 104 -2.15 26.52 4.65
C ASN A 104 -1.75 25.95 3.27
N VAL A 105 -2.28 24.77 2.93
CA VAL A 105 -2.15 24.14 1.62
C VAL A 105 -3.42 24.35 0.81
N SER A 106 -3.27 24.70 -0.46
CA SER A 106 -4.36 24.79 -1.42
C SER A 106 -4.10 23.89 -2.64
N GLY A 107 -5.18 23.55 -3.36
CA GLY A 107 -5.13 22.56 -4.44
C GLY A 107 -5.43 21.13 -3.98
N MET A 108 -5.14 20.17 -4.85
CA MET A 108 -5.42 18.74 -4.66
C MET A 108 -4.27 17.88 -5.20
N LEU A 109 -3.93 16.83 -4.46
CA LEU A 109 -3.00 15.80 -4.92
C LEU A 109 -3.72 14.82 -5.85
N LEU A 110 -3.02 14.38 -6.87
CA LEU A 110 -3.48 13.37 -7.82
C LEU A 110 -2.55 12.17 -7.79
N PRO A 111 -3.03 10.96 -8.09
CA PRO A 111 -2.14 9.86 -8.47
C PRO A 111 -1.29 10.27 -9.69
N GLY A 112 -0.01 9.90 -9.71
CA GLY A 112 0.92 10.30 -10.76
C GLY A 112 1.54 11.68 -10.51
N ASN A 113 1.56 12.52 -11.55
CA ASN A 113 2.32 13.77 -11.55
C ASN A 113 1.65 14.87 -10.71
N ASN A 114 2.46 15.52 -9.86
CA ASN A 114 2.05 16.65 -9.05
C ASN A 114 3.11 17.75 -9.09
N SER A 115 2.66 19.01 -9.12
CA SER A 115 3.50 20.20 -8.99
C SER A 115 3.20 20.86 -7.64
N ILE A 116 4.22 21.23 -6.86
CA ILE A 116 4.08 21.99 -5.63
C ILE A 116 4.83 23.32 -5.72
N LYS A 117 4.20 24.40 -5.23
CA LYS A 117 4.73 25.77 -5.25
C LYS A 117 4.46 26.49 -3.94
N ASN A 118 5.45 27.20 -3.40
CA ASN A 118 5.26 28.14 -2.29
C ASN A 118 5.15 29.56 -2.83
N ILE A 119 3.96 30.16 -2.72
CA ILE A 119 3.67 31.53 -3.15
C ILE A 119 3.33 32.34 -1.91
N GLY A 120 4.23 33.25 -1.52
CA GLY A 120 3.99 34.17 -0.40
C GLY A 120 3.78 33.51 0.97
N GLY A 121 4.33 32.30 1.18
CA GLY A 121 4.18 31.53 2.42
C GLY A 121 2.99 30.57 2.43
N GLY A 122 2.18 30.53 1.36
CA GLY A 122 1.14 29.53 1.14
C GLY A 122 1.62 28.44 0.19
N VAL A 123 1.30 27.18 0.50
CA VAL A 123 1.64 26.03 -0.35
C VAL A 123 0.49 25.76 -1.33
N HIS A 124 0.81 25.66 -2.61
CA HIS A 124 -0.12 25.39 -3.71
C HIS A 124 0.30 24.11 -4.42
N ILE A 125 -0.65 23.20 -4.64
CA ILE A 125 -0.42 21.91 -5.29
C ILE A 125 -1.32 21.81 -6.53
N ASN A 126 -0.70 21.46 -7.66
CA ASN A 126 -1.27 21.41 -9.02
C ASN A 126 -2.03 22.67 -9.44
#